data_AF-A0A1D9MHD4-F1
#
_entry.id   AF-A0A1D9MHD4-F1
#
_cell.length_a   1.000
_cell.length_b   1.000
_cell.length_c   1.000
_cell.angle_alpha   90.00
_cell.angle_beta   90.00
_cell.angle_gamma   90.00
#
_symmetry.space_group_name_H-M   'P 1'
#
loop_
_entity.id
_entity.type
_entity.pdbx_description
1 polymer ?
#
loop_
_entity_poly.entity_id
_entity_poly.type
_entity_poly.pdbx_seq_one_letter_code
_entity_poly.pdbx_strand_id
1 'polypeptide(L)'
;MEKSAVILGLSRQAKFLGLPMPYAMAVGGMAVLPFILFKVMTWFLTVPLWYGLARAATRINPNGHHVLSVMMQVTPMALLRRERRHVS
;
A
#
# COMPACT_ATOMS: atom_id res chain seq x y z
N MET A 1 -15.26 19.85 16.77
CA MET A 1 -14.23 20.40 15.88
C MET A 1 -14.80 20.47 14.48
N GLU A 2 -15.21 21.66 14.05
CA GLU A 2 -15.67 21.91 12.67
C GLU A 2 -14.49 21.71 11.72
N LYS A 3 -14.56 20.67 10.89
CA LYS A 3 -13.53 20.38 9.90
C LYS A 3 -13.70 21.35 8.74
N SER A 4 -12.89 22.41 8.74
CA SER A 4 -12.83 23.39 7.65
C SER A 4 -12.63 22.67 6.31
N ALA A 5 -13.51 22.93 5.33
CA ALA A 5 -13.60 22.20 4.06
C ALA A 5 -12.25 22.11 3.28
N VAL A 6 -11.36 23.08 3.52
CA VAL A 6 -9.99 23.14 2.98
C VAL A 6 -9.13 21.96 3.46
N ILE A 7 -9.28 21.51 4.71
CA ILE A 7 -8.53 20.38 5.29
C ILE A 7 -9.11 19.05 4.79
N LEU A 8 -10.40 19.01 4.44
CA LEU A 8 -11.03 17.83 3.85
C LEU A 8 -10.48 17.52 2.46
N GLY A 9 -10.10 18.53 1.67
CA GLY A 9 -9.45 18.35 0.37
C GLY A 9 -8.05 17.72 0.50
N LEU A 10 -7.26 18.17 1.48
CA LEU A 10 -5.89 17.67 1.75
C LEU A 10 -5.85 16.32 2.45
N SER A 11 -6.85 16.00 3.26
CA SER A 11 -6.96 14.71 3.97
C SER A 11 -7.69 13.64 3.17
N ARG A 12 -8.30 13.99 2.03
CA ARG A 12 -8.95 13.00 1.17
C ARG A 12 -7.86 12.13 0.55
N GLN A 13 -7.82 10.88 0.99
CA GLN A 13 -6.87 9.92 0.46
C GLN A 13 -6.96 9.85 -1.06
N ALA A 14 -5.82 10.04 -1.73
CA ALA A 14 -5.73 9.96 -3.17
C ALA A 14 -6.19 8.58 -3.64
N LYS A 15 -7.14 8.57 -4.59
CA LYS A 15 -7.70 7.34 -5.16
C LYS A 15 -7.48 7.34 -6.66
N PHE A 16 -7.06 6.20 -7.19
CA PHE A 16 -6.92 5.97 -8.63
C PHE A 16 -7.90 4.86 -9.03
N LEU A 17 -8.80 5.16 -9.97
CA LEU A 17 -9.88 4.25 -10.39
C LEU A 17 -10.67 3.64 -9.20
N GLY A 18 -10.87 4.43 -8.13
CA GLY A 18 -11.60 4.02 -6.92
C GLY A 18 -10.82 3.15 -5.93
N LEU A 19 -9.56 2.79 -6.20
CA LEU A 19 -8.63 2.18 -5.24
C LEU A 19 -7.81 3.27 -4.52
N PRO A 20 -7.50 3.13 -3.21
CA PRO A 20 -6.51 4.00 -2.56
C PRO A 20 -5.16 3.89 -3.27
N MET A 21 -4.44 5.01 -3.36
CA MET A 21 -3.16 5.12 -4.09
C MET A 21 -2.17 3.97 -3.82
N PRO A 22 -1.90 3.56 -2.56
CA PRO A 22 -0.96 2.48 -2.29
C PRO A 22 -1.35 1.14 -2.94
N TYR A 23 -2.65 0.82 -2.98
CA TYR A 23 -3.15 -0.39 -3.63
C TYR A 23 -3.09 -0.28 -5.16
N ALA A 24 -3.39 0.89 -5.71
CA ALA A 24 -3.24 1.13 -7.14
C ALA A 24 -1.77 1.00 -7.58
N MET A 25 -0.83 1.53 -6.79
CA MET A 25 0.60 1.37 -7.01
C MET A 25 1.05 -0.08 -6.90
N ALA A 26 0.51 -0.85 -5.97
CA ALA A 26 0.81 -2.28 -5.86
C ALA A 26 0.32 -3.06 -7.09
N VAL A 27 -0.89 -2.78 -7.59
CA VAL A 27 -1.41 -3.39 -8.83
C VAL A 27 -0.53 -3.02 -10.02
N GLY A 28 -0.18 -1.73 -10.16
CA GLY A 28 0.72 -1.26 -11.21
C GLY A 28 2.09 -1.93 -11.14
N GLY A 29 2.66 -2.04 -9.94
CA GLY A 29 3.90 -2.76 -9.70
C GLY A 29 3.81 -4.22 -10.13
N MET A 30 2.83 -4.98 -9.63
CA MET A 30 2.66 -6.41 -9.95
C MET A 30 2.38 -6.66 -11.44
N ALA A 31 1.70 -5.73 -12.11
CA ALA A 31 1.44 -5.81 -13.54
C ALA A 31 2.68 -5.47 -14.38
N VAL A 32 3.46 -4.48 -13.98
CA VAL A 32 4.54 -3.92 -14.82
C VAL A 32 5.90 -4.57 -14.52
N LEU A 33 6.18 -4.97 -13.27
CA LEU A 33 7.47 -5.57 -12.88
C LEU A 33 7.85 -6.77 -13.75
N PRO A 34 6.96 -7.75 -13.97
CA PRO A 34 7.31 -8.93 -14.77
C PRO A 34 7.59 -8.57 -16.23
N PHE A 35 6.94 -7.52 -16.75
CA PHE A 35 7.27 -6.99 -18.06
C PHE A 35 8.64 -6.32 -18.09
N ILE A 36 8.98 -5.49 -17.09
CA ILE A 36 10.29 -4.84 -17.01
C ILE A 36 11.41 -5.89 -16.97
N LEU A 37 11.26 -6.91 -16.13
CA LEU A 37 12.28 -7.92 -15.85
C LEU A 37 12.38 -8.99 -16.96
N PHE A 38 11.25 -9.54 -17.40
CA PHE A 38 11.22 -10.72 -18.27
C PHE A 38 10.68 -10.43 -19.67
N LYS A 39 10.25 -9.20 -19.96
CA LYS A 39 9.66 -8.77 -21.25
C LYS A 39 8.41 -9.59 -21.64
N VAL A 40 7.71 -10.17 -20.66
CA VAL A 40 6.53 -11.01 -20.89
C VAL A 40 5.29 -10.14 -21.10
N MET A 41 4.99 -9.81 -22.35
CA MET A 41 3.87 -8.92 -22.69
C MET A 41 2.49 -9.53 -22.40
N THR A 42 2.35 -10.86 -22.49
CA THR A 42 1.11 -11.57 -22.14
C THR A 42 0.75 -11.45 -20.66
N TRP A 43 1.70 -11.07 -19.81
CA TRP A 43 1.46 -10.89 -18.37
C TRP A 43 0.44 -9.78 -18.08
N PHE A 44 0.32 -8.77 -18.96
CA PHE A 44 -0.66 -7.69 -18.80
C PHE A 44 -2.11 -8.20 -18.83
N LEU A 45 -2.38 -9.39 -19.36
CA LEU A 45 -3.70 -10.03 -19.28
C LEU A 45 -4.12 -10.35 -17.85
N THR A 46 -3.17 -10.43 -16.91
CA THR A 46 -3.45 -10.65 -15.48
C THR A 46 -3.84 -9.36 -14.74
N VAL A 47 -3.75 -8.18 -15.37
CA VAL A 47 -4.10 -6.88 -14.74
C VAL A 47 -5.51 -6.87 -14.13
N PRO A 48 -6.58 -7.36 -14.81
CA PRO A 48 -7.91 -7.38 -14.22
C PRO A 48 -7.99 -8.26 -12.96
N LEU A 49 -7.24 -9.37 -12.93
CA LEU A 49 -7.15 -10.25 -11.77
C LEU A 49 -6.53 -9.51 -10.58
N TRP A 50 -5.39 -8.83 -10.79
CA TRP A 50 -4.72 -8.05 -9.75
C TRP A 50 -5.58 -6.89 -9.25
N TYR A 51 -6.26 -6.18 -10.16
CA TYR A 51 -7.19 -5.11 -9.80
C TYR A 51 -8.35 -5.65 -8.96
N GLY A 52 -8.94 -6.79 -9.32
CA GLY A 52 -10.00 -7.44 -8.56
C GLY A 52 -9.56 -7.80 -7.14
N LEU A 53 -8.37 -8.38 -6.99
CA LEU A 53 -7.77 -8.70 -5.69
C LEU A 53 -7.54 -7.45 -4.84
N ALA A 54 -6.99 -6.38 -5.43
CA ALA A 54 -6.83 -5.11 -4.72
C ALA A 54 -8.17 -4.50 -4.32
N ARG A 55 -9.22 -4.68 -5.12
CA ARG A 55 -10.58 -4.23 -4.78
C ARG A 55 -11.19 -5.04 -3.65
N ALA A 56 -10.96 -6.34 -3.60
CA ALA A 56 -11.38 -7.17 -2.47
C ALA A 56 -10.62 -6.78 -1.19
N ALA A 57 -9.30 -6.64 -1.27
CA ALA A 57 -8.46 -6.25 -0.14
C ALA A 57 -8.84 -4.88 0.44
N THR A 58 -9.13 -3.90 -0.43
CA THR A 58 -9.55 -2.55 0.00
C THR A 58 -10.96 -2.49 0.58
N ARG A 59 -11.85 -3.43 0.21
CA ARG A 59 -13.15 -3.58 0.89
C ARG A 59 -13.00 -4.13 2.30
N ILE A 60 -12.07 -5.06 2.51
CA ILE A 60 -11.80 -5.63 3.84
C ILE A 60 -11.10 -4.61 4.73
N ASN A 61 -10.03 -3.98 4.24
CA ASN A 61 -9.31 -2.95 4.98
C ASN A 61 -8.77 -1.87 4.03
N PRO A 62 -9.43 -0.71 3.93
CA PRO A 62 -8.96 0.37 3.07
C PRO A 62 -7.64 1.01 3.56
N ASN A 63 -7.30 0.85 4.84
CA ASN A 63 -6.11 1.43 5.48
C ASN A 63 -5.01 0.39 5.79
N GLY A 64 -5.07 -0.82 5.20
CA GLY A 64 -4.09 -1.88 5.49
C GLY A 64 -2.64 -1.45 5.26
N HIS A 65 -2.42 -0.56 4.28
CA HIS A 65 -1.11 0.06 4.03
C HIS A 65 -0.58 0.89 5.22
N HIS A 66 -1.46 1.48 6.04
CA HIS A 66 -1.09 2.32 7.18
C HIS A 66 -0.60 1.46 8.35
N VAL A 67 -1.17 0.26 8.49
CA VAL A 67 -0.69 -0.75 9.45
C VAL A 67 0.69 -1.25 9.02
N LEU A 68 0.86 -1.55 7.72
CA LEU A 68 2.14 -1.97 7.17
C LEU A 68 3.21 -0.88 7.34
N SER A 69 2.89 0.39 7.08
CA SER A 69 3.85 1.50 7.24
C SER A 69 4.26 1.70 8.69
N VAL A 70 3.31 1.61 9.63
CA VAL A 70 3.61 1.68 11.07
C VAL A 70 4.48 0.50 11.48
N MET A 71 4.17 -0.72 11.02
CA MET A 71 5.00 -1.89 11.30
C MET A 71 6.43 -1.71 10.76
N MET A 72 6.60 -1.29 9.52
CA MET A 72 7.91 -1.07 8.92
C MET A 72 8.73 0.04 9.60
N GLN A 73 8.09 1.02 10.22
CA GLN A 73 8.78 2.08 10.96
C GLN A 73 9.07 1.71 12.42
N VAL A 74 8.10 1.09 13.09
CA VAL A 74 8.15 0.84 14.53
C VAL A 74 8.83 -0.49 14.85
N THR A 75 8.57 -1.54 14.07
CA THR A 75 9.12 -2.88 14.31
C THR A 75 10.66 -2.93 14.24
N PRO A 76 11.36 -2.31 13.28
CA PRO A 76 12.83 -2.33 13.30
C PRO A 76 13.40 -1.57 14.50
N MET A 77 12.80 -0.44 14.90
CA MET A 77 13.23 0.30 16.10
C MET A 77 12.96 -0.48 17.39
N ALA A 78 11.86 -1.23 17.46
CA ALA A 78 11.55 -2.10 18.59
C ALA A 78 12.54 -3.26 18.72
N LEU A 79 12.96 -3.86 17.60
CA LEU A 79 14.01 -4.89 17.56
C LEU A 79 15.37 -4.34 18.00
N LEU A 80 15.81 -3.21 17.42
CA LEU A 80 17.06 -2.53 17.80
C LEU A 80 17.11 -2.13 19.28
N ARG A 81 15.98 -1.71 19.85
CA ARG A 81 15.88 -1.32 21.27
C ARG A 81 15.77 -2.52 22.21
N ARG A 82 15.35 -3.69 21.72
CA ARG A 82 15.35 -4.96 22.47
C ARG A 82 16.75 -5.52 22.61
N GLU A 83 17.55 -5.50 21.55
CA GLU A 83 18.96 -5.92 21.61
C GLU A 83 19.74 -5.10 22.67
N ARG A 84 19.59 -3.77 22.66
CA ARG A 84 20.30 -2.90 23.60
C ARG A 84 19.91 -3.08 25.08
N ARG A 85 18.81 -3.76 25.40
CA ARG A 85 18.43 -4.10 26.78
C ARG A 85 18.92 -5.46 27.25
N HIS A 86 19.43 -6.31 26.35
CA HIS A 86 19.98 -7.61 26.71
C HIS A 86 21.51 -7.60 26.89
N VAL A 87 22.17 -6.47 26.62
CA VAL A 87 23.64 -6.29 26.75
C VAL A 87 23.99 -5.39 27.97
N SER A 88 23.03 -5.10 28.84
CA SER A 88 23.23 -4.31 30.07
C SER A 88 23.03 -5.16 31.31
#